data_AF-A0AAD5PH87-F1
#
_entry.id   AF-A0AAD5PH87-F1
#
_cell.length_a   1.000
_cell.length_b   1.000
_cell.length_c   1.000
_cell.angle_alpha   90.00
_cell.angle_beta   90.00
_cell.angle_gamma   90.00
#
_symmetry.space_group_name_H-M   'P 1'
#
loop_
_entity.id
_entity.type
_entity.pdbx_description
1 polymer ?
#
loop_
_entity_poly.entity_id
_entity_poly.type
_entity_poly.pdbx_seq_one_letter_code
_entity_poly.pdbx_strand_id
1 'polypeptide(L)'
;QLPSAIKDELDSSTIQELDENIKIFKRELLKYEGERWTRPGAVNKPYVQELKKTNLEAYPAIQARYKGADRIRITARVATKIFEDIPTIVERGESARDEEDLLRTIEKARRLAVYGFATKDINIGEAQDEEDLTENQHFKMEGISALRDLLEPNDLMAKIDLKDTYTVVPIHPSSRKYLSFEHHG
;
A
#
# COMPACT_ATOMS: atom_id res chain seq x y z
N GLN A 1 2.55 -5.62 -25.73
CA GLN A 1 1.49 -4.58 -25.69
C GLN A 1 0.34 -5.11 -24.83
N LEU A 2 -0.41 -4.23 -24.16
CA LEU A 2 -1.61 -4.63 -23.39
C LEU A 2 -2.71 -5.13 -24.35
N PRO A 3 -3.52 -6.13 -23.94
CA PRO A 3 -4.72 -6.52 -24.66
C PRO A 3 -5.66 -5.31 -24.87
N SER A 4 -6.25 -5.19 -26.06
CA SER A 4 -7.11 -4.05 -26.44
C SER A 4 -8.22 -3.79 -25.43
N ALA A 5 -8.96 -4.83 -25.03
CA ALA A 5 -10.06 -4.70 -24.07
C ALA A 5 -9.66 -4.18 -22.67
N ILE A 6 -8.39 -4.27 -22.27
CA ILE A 6 -7.88 -3.66 -21.03
C ILE A 6 -7.46 -2.22 -21.30
N LYS A 7 -6.73 -2.01 -22.41
CA LYS A 7 -6.24 -0.69 -22.81
C LYS A 7 -7.40 0.28 -23.08
N ASP A 8 -8.41 -0.18 -23.81
CA ASP A 8 -9.57 0.64 -24.17
C ASP A 8 -10.34 1.08 -22.93
N GLU A 9 -10.52 0.24 -21.91
CA GLU A 9 -11.16 0.67 -20.64
C GLU A 9 -10.29 1.68 -19.89
N LEU A 10 -8.97 1.46 -19.80
CA LEU A 10 -8.07 2.40 -19.13
C LEU A 10 -8.00 3.76 -19.83
N ASP A 11 -8.03 3.80 -21.16
CA ASP A 11 -7.90 5.02 -21.95
C ASP A 11 -9.26 5.76 -22.10
N SER A 12 -10.39 5.04 -22.06
CA SER A 12 -11.72 5.62 -22.31
C SER A 12 -12.49 6.00 -21.05
N SER A 13 -12.23 5.34 -19.91
CA SER A 13 -12.91 5.62 -18.65
C SER A 13 -12.32 6.81 -17.92
N THR A 14 -13.18 7.59 -17.27
CA THR A 14 -12.75 8.64 -16.35
C THR A 14 -12.23 8.05 -15.03
N ILE A 15 -11.44 8.83 -14.29
CA ILE A 15 -10.96 8.42 -12.94
C ILE A 15 -12.14 8.11 -11.99
N GLN A 16 -13.24 8.84 -12.10
CA GLN A 16 -14.44 8.63 -11.28
C GLN A 16 -15.11 7.29 -11.61
N GLU A 17 -15.29 6.99 -12.90
CA GLU A 17 -15.85 5.71 -13.37
C GLU A 17 -14.95 4.54 -12.95
N LEU A 18 -13.64 4.68 -13.08
CA LEU A 18 -12.68 3.67 -12.63
C LEU A 18 -12.78 3.45 -11.11
N ASP A 19 -12.87 4.50 -10.30
CA ASP A 19 -13.02 4.36 -8.84
C ASP A 19 -14.35 3.67 -8.45
N GLU A 20 -15.45 3.99 -9.12
CA GLU A 20 -16.74 3.32 -8.92
C GLU A 20 -16.69 1.85 -9.31
N ASN A 21 -16.13 1.53 -10.48
CA ASN A 21 -15.95 0.16 -10.95
C ASN A 21 -15.08 -0.66 -9.99
N ILE A 22 -14.01 -0.05 -9.46
CA ILE A 22 -13.15 -0.68 -8.45
C ILE A 22 -13.90 -0.93 -7.14
N LYS A 23 -14.77 -0.01 -6.69
CA LYS A 23 -15.61 -0.20 -5.50
C LYS A 23 -16.60 -1.35 -5.69
N ILE A 24 -17.23 -1.44 -6.85
CA ILE A 24 -18.15 -2.53 -7.21
C ILE A 24 -17.37 -3.85 -7.23
N PHE A 25 -16.26 -3.89 -7.95
CA PHE A 25 -15.40 -5.07 -8.06
C PHE A 25 -14.99 -5.60 -6.68
N LYS A 26 -14.52 -4.73 -5.77
CA LYS A 26 -14.16 -5.11 -4.40
C LYS A 26 -15.32 -5.72 -3.61
N ARG A 27 -16.56 -5.27 -3.86
CA ARG A 27 -17.77 -5.75 -3.17
C ARG A 27 -18.19 -7.14 -3.64
N GLU A 28 -17.95 -7.45 -4.91
CA GLU A 28 -18.29 -8.75 -5.53
C GLU A 28 -17.33 -9.88 -5.12
N LEU A 29 -16.19 -9.58 -4.51
CA LEU A 29 -15.19 -10.59 -4.16
C LEU A 29 -15.62 -11.45 -2.97
N LEU A 30 -15.46 -12.76 -3.16
CA LEU A 30 -15.56 -13.73 -2.08
C LEU A 30 -14.50 -13.46 -1.00
N LYS A 31 -14.92 -13.59 0.25
CA LYS A 31 -14.03 -13.55 1.40
C LYS A 31 -13.56 -14.96 1.69
N TYR A 32 -12.27 -15.19 1.54
CA TYR A 32 -11.64 -16.44 1.94
C TYR A 32 -11.25 -16.33 3.42
N GLU A 33 -11.65 -17.31 4.21
CA GLU A 33 -11.26 -17.41 5.61
C GLU A 33 -9.82 -17.90 5.72
N GLY A 34 -9.05 -17.29 6.61
CA GLY A 34 -7.65 -17.63 6.85
C GLY A 34 -7.09 -16.84 8.03
N GLU A 35 -5.78 -16.96 8.26
CA GLU A 35 -5.10 -16.27 9.35
C GLU A 35 -4.81 -14.78 9.01
N ARG A 36 -3.76 -14.19 9.59
CA ARG A 36 -3.45 -12.74 9.51
C ARG A 36 -3.34 -12.17 8.08
N TRP A 37 -3.14 -13.01 7.07
CA TRP A 37 -2.92 -12.62 5.67
C TRP A 37 -4.21 -12.46 4.85
N THR A 38 -5.35 -13.02 5.30
CA THR A 38 -6.64 -12.88 4.60
C THR A 38 -7.48 -11.70 5.11
N ARG A 39 -7.17 -11.21 6.33
CA ARG A 39 -7.90 -10.13 7.01
C ARG A 39 -7.06 -8.84 7.08
N PRO A 40 -7.63 -7.66 6.81
CA PRO A 40 -6.96 -6.41 7.11
C PRO A 40 -6.77 -6.27 8.63
N GLY A 41 -5.58 -5.85 9.06
CA GLY A 41 -5.32 -5.52 10.45
C GLY A 41 -6.18 -4.34 10.90
N ALA A 42 -6.51 -4.29 12.20
CA ALA A 42 -7.25 -3.16 12.75
C ALA A 42 -6.33 -1.93 12.84
N VAL A 43 -6.60 -0.90 12.03
CA VAL A 43 -6.08 0.43 12.31
C VAL A 43 -6.79 0.94 13.56
N ASN A 44 -6.02 1.38 14.55
CA ASN A 44 -6.57 1.88 15.80
C ASN A 44 -7.20 3.27 15.55
N LYS A 45 -8.47 3.26 15.11
CA LYS A 45 -9.25 4.43 14.68
C LYS A 45 -9.21 5.63 15.65
N PRO A 46 -9.17 5.46 16.98
CA PRO A 46 -9.05 6.58 17.91
C PRO A 46 -7.80 7.43 17.68
N TYR A 47 -6.67 6.79 17.32
CA TYR A 47 -5.38 7.47 17.16
C TYR A 47 -5.22 8.12 15.79
N VAL A 48 -5.99 7.70 14.79
CA VAL A 48 -5.95 8.29 13.44
C VAL A 48 -6.26 9.79 13.48
N GLN A 49 -7.25 10.20 14.27
CA GLN A 49 -7.62 11.61 14.41
C GLN A 49 -6.56 12.42 15.16
N GLU A 50 -5.86 11.82 16.13
CA GLU A 50 -4.75 12.48 16.83
C GLU A 50 -3.52 12.64 15.93
N LEU A 51 -3.19 11.63 15.13
CA LEU A 51 -2.09 11.65 14.18
C LEU A 51 -2.32 12.69 13.06
N LYS A 52 -3.55 12.82 12.58
CA LYS A 52 -3.93 13.87 11.62
C LYS A 52 -3.81 15.29 12.20
N LYS A 53 -4.16 15.47 13.48
CA LYS A 53 -4.08 16.77 14.17
C LYS A 53 -2.67 17.26 14.42
N THR A 54 -1.69 16.36 14.43
CA THR A 54 -0.30 16.66 14.77
C THR A 54 0.62 16.79 13.55
N ASN A 55 0.05 16.80 12.33
CA ASN A 55 0.76 16.80 11.05
C ASN A 55 1.95 15.82 11.02
N LEU A 56 1.76 14.63 11.61
CA LEU A 56 2.80 13.61 11.71
C LEU A 56 2.98 12.95 10.34
N GLU A 57 4.15 13.15 9.71
CA GLU A 57 4.57 12.53 8.43
C GLU A 57 4.41 10.99 8.41
N ALA A 58 4.36 10.35 9.58
CA ALA A 58 4.14 8.91 9.69
C ALA A 58 2.73 8.49 9.23
N TYR A 59 1.71 9.34 9.32
CA TYR A 59 0.33 8.96 9.01
C TYR A 59 0.11 8.65 7.52
N PRO A 60 0.50 9.51 6.57
CA PRO A 60 0.42 9.20 5.14
C PRO A 60 1.22 7.94 4.76
N ALA A 61 2.44 7.80 5.29
CA ALA A 61 3.28 6.63 5.04
C ALA A 61 2.65 5.32 5.56
N ILE A 62 2.03 5.35 6.75
CA ILE A 62 1.28 4.22 7.29
C ILE A 62 0.05 3.93 6.42
N GLN A 63 -0.72 4.95 6.04
CA GLN A 63 -1.91 4.80 5.22
C GLN A 63 -1.58 4.21 3.84
N ALA A 64 -0.49 4.64 3.21
CA ALA A 64 0.01 4.08 1.95
C ALA A 64 0.34 2.58 2.07
N ARG A 65 0.99 2.17 3.17
CA ARG A 65 1.27 0.74 3.46
C ARG A 65 -0.02 -0.08 3.63
N TYR A 66 -1.01 0.46 4.32
CA TYR A 66 -2.32 -0.21 4.46
C TYR A 66 -3.05 -0.32 3.12
N LYS A 67 -3.12 0.76 2.33
CA LYS A 67 -3.69 0.74 0.97
C LYS A 67 -2.99 -0.30 0.09
N GLY A 68 -1.66 -0.37 0.14
CA GLY A 68 -0.85 -1.35 -0.59
C GLY A 68 -1.13 -2.79 -0.15
N ALA A 69 -1.21 -3.04 1.15
CA ALA A 69 -1.55 -4.36 1.69
C ALA A 69 -2.96 -4.81 1.27
N ASP A 70 -3.94 -3.91 1.29
CA ASP A 70 -5.30 -4.23 0.82
C ASP A 70 -5.35 -4.53 -0.67
N ARG A 71 -4.56 -3.82 -1.48
CA ARG A 71 -4.40 -4.14 -2.91
C ARG A 71 -3.91 -5.57 -3.11
N ILE A 72 -2.86 -5.97 -2.39
CA ILE A 72 -2.31 -7.33 -2.48
C ILE A 72 -3.36 -8.37 -2.08
N ARG A 73 -4.13 -8.13 -1.00
CA ARG A 73 -5.20 -9.05 -0.58
C ARG A 73 -6.29 -9.19 -1.64
N ILE A 74 -6.70 -8.08 -2.25
CA ILE A 74 -7.72 -8.07 -3.32
C ILE A 74 -7.22 -8.88 -4.53
N THR A 75 -5.99 -8.60 -4.99
CA THR A 75 -5.37 -9.34 -6.09
C THR A 75 -5.30 -10.83 -5.79
N ALA A 76 -4.89 -11.20 -4.58
CA ALA A 76 -4.81 -12.60 -4.16
C ALA A 76 -6.17 -13.29 -4.20
N ARG A 77 -7.24 -12.68 -3.66
CA ARG A 77 -8.59 -13.25 -3.67
C ARG A 77 -9.11 -13.50 -5.08
N VAL A 78 -8.87 -12.56 -6.00
CA VAL A 78 -9.31 -12.70 -7.40
C VAL A 78 -8.51 -13.80 -8.08
N ALA A 79 -7.19 -13.83 -7.88
CA ALA A 79 -6.34 -14.88 -8.43
C ALA A 79 -6.75 -16.27 -7.92
N THR A 80 -7.04 -16.42 -6.62
CA THR A 80 -7.59 -17.66 -6.06
C THR A 80 -8.90 -18.03 -6.73
N LYS A 81 -9.81 -17.07 -6.94
CA LYS A 81 -11.09 -17.37 -7.59
C LYS A 81 -10.92 -17.84 -9.03
N ILE A 82 -10.05 -17.20 -9.80
CA ILE A 82 -9.72 -17.62 -11.17
C ILE A 82 -9.11 -19.02 -11.16
N PHE A 83 -8.21 -19.31 -10.22
CA PHE A 83 -7.59 -20.62 -10.05
C PHE A 83 -8.59 -21.71 -9.68
N GLU A 84 -9.61 -21.42 -8.88
CA GLU A 84 -10.68 -22.37 -8.56
C GLU A 84 -11.63 -22.59 -9.75
N ASP A 85 -11.94 -21.52 -10.48
CA ASP A 85 -12.92 -21.58 -11.58
C ASP A 85 -12.38 -22.39 -12.78
N ILE A 86 -11.12 -22.20 -13.19
CA ILE A 86 -10.57 -22.84 -14.42
C ILE A 86 -10.63 -24.39 -14.37
N PRO A 87 -10.10 -25.08 -13.35
CA PRO A 87 -10.15 -26.54 -13.29
C PRO A 87 -11.58 -27.07 -13.20
N THR A 88 -12.45 -26.40 -12.43
CA THR A 88 -13.85 -26.84 -12.30
C THR A 88 -14.63 -26.77 -13.62
N ILE A 89 -14.30 -25.81 -14.49
CA ILE A 89 -14.85 -25.73 -15.86
C ILE A 89 -14.30 -26.86 -16.72
N VAL A 90 -12.98 -27.10 -16.68
CA VAL A 90 -12.32 -28.15 -17.46
C VAL A 90 -12.81 -29.56 -17.07
N GLU A 91 -13.03 -29.82 -15.78
CA GLU A 91 -13.51 -31.10 -15.27
C GLU A 91 -14.97 -31.40 -15.65
N ARG A 92 -15.80 -30.37 -15.91
CA ARG A 92 -17.21 -30.53 -16.29
C ARG A 92 -17.43 -30.90 -17.76
N GLY A 93 -16.46 -30.61 -18.64
CA GLY A 93 -16.53 -30.92 -20.07
C GLY A 93 -17.25 -29.85 -20.91
N GLU A 94 -17.28 -30.01 -22.23
CA GLU A 94 -17.77 -29.00 -23.18
C GLU A 94 -19.31 -28.89 -23.18
N SER A 95 -19.88 -28.14 -22.24
CA SER A 95 -21.26 -27.65 -22.29
C SER A 95 -21.32 -26.16 -22.62
N ALA A 96 -22.46 -25.69 -23.16
CA ALA A 96 -22.73 -24.25 -23.34
C ALA A 96 -22.63 -23.45 -22.03
N ARG A 97 -22.89 -24.12 -20.89
CA ARG A 97 -22.73 -23.52 -19.56
C ARG A 97 -21.26 -23.28 -19.18
N ASP A 98 -20.38 -24.18 -19.61
CA ASP A 98 -18.95 -24.12 -19.30
C ASP A 98 -18.26 -23.03 -20.13
N GLU A 99 -18.75 -22.78 -21.35
CA GLU A 99 -18.37 -21.62 -22.16
C GLU A 99 -18.73 -20.28 -21.47
N GLU A 100 -19.94 -20.15 -20.94
CA GLU A 100 -20.37 -18.97 -20.19
C GLU A 100 -19.53 -18.76 -18.92
N ASP A 101 -19.29 -19.83 -18.17
CA ASP A 101 -18.47 -19.80 -16.95
C ASP A 101 -17.00 -19.43 -17.26
N LEU A 102 -16.47 -19.86 -18.42
CA LEU A 102 -15.14 -19.48 -18.91
C LEU A 102 -15.07 -18.00 -19.26
N LEU A 103 -16.05 -17.49 -20.02
CA LEU A 103 -16.13 -16.06 -20.36
C LEU A 103 -16.20 -15.18 -19.10
N ARG A 104 -16.98 -15.60 -18.09
CA ARG A 104 -17.02 -14.91 -16.80
C ARG A 104 -15.67 -14.93 -16.07
N THR A 105 -14.91 -16.01 -16.21
CA THR A 105 -13.56 -16.15 -15.62
C THR A 105 -12.55 -15.26 -16.33
N ILE A 106 -12.62 -15.15 -17.66
CA ILE A 106 -11.83 -14.20 -18.46
C ILE A 106 -12.16 -12.76 -18.06
N GLU A 107 -13.44 -12.42 -17.87
CA GLU A 107 -13.85 -11.08 -17.43
C GLU A 107 -13.29 -10.75 -16.03
N LYS A 108 -13.28 -11.70 -15.09
CA LYS A 108 -12.62 -11.50 -13.78
C LYS A 108 -11.12 -11.21 -13.93
N ALA A 109 -10.42 -11.93 -14.81
CA ALA A 109 -9.01 -11.69 -15.09
C ALA A 109 -8.78 -10.30 -15.70
N ARG A 110 -9.65 -9.88 -16.62
CA ARG A 110 -9.63 -8.55 -17.24
C ARG A 110 -9.83 -7.45 -16.21
N ARG A 111 -10.87 -7.55 -15.36
CA ARG A 111 -11.14 -6.61 -14.25
C ARG A 111 -10.00 -6.55 -13.23
N LEU A 112 -9.35 -7.69 -12.94
CA LEU A 112 -8.16 -7.72 -12.10
C LEU A 112 -7.00 -6.93 -12.70
N ALA A 113 -6.78 -7.05 -14.01
CA ALA A 113 -5.75 -6.30 -14.71
C ALA A 113 -6.04 -4.80 -14.69
N VAL A 114 -7.28 -4.39 -15.02
CA VAL A 114 -7.71 -2.98 -14.95
C VAL A 114 -7.53 -2.45 -13.52
N TYR A 115 -7.96 -3.20 -12.50
CA TYR A 115 -7.71 -2.85 -11.10
C TYR A 115 -6.22 -2.63 -10.82
N GLY A 116 -5.35 -3.54 -11.26
CA GLY A 116 -3.90 -3.42 -11.09
C GLY A 116 -3.30 -2.15 -11.69
N PHE A 117 -3.70 -1.79 -12.91
CA PHE A 117 -3.19 -0.61 -13.62
C PHE A 117 -3.82 0.70 -13.13
N ALA A 118 -5.16 0.77 -13.05
CA ALA A 118 -5.88 1.99 -12.66
C ALA A 118 -5.61 2.42 -11.21
N THR A 119 -5.30 1.48 -10.30
CA THR A 119 -4.95 1.84 -8.92
C THR A 119 -3.63 2.62 -8.86
N LYS A 120 -2.77 2.55 -9.87
CA LYS A 120 -1.57 3.41 -9.94
C LYS A 120 -1.98 4.86 -10.21
N ASP A 121 -2.84 5.08 -11.22
CA ASP A 121 -3.21 6.41 -11.68
C ASP A 121 -4.12 7.16 -10.67
N ILE A 122 -5.01 6.45 -9.98
CA ILE A 122 -5.82 7.03 -8.89
C ILE A 122 -4.94 7.54 -7.73
N ASN A 123 -3.82 6.87 -7.45
CA ASN A 123 -2.92 7.27 -6.35
C ASN A 123 -1.79 8.20 -6.81
N ILE A 124 -1.57 8.41 -8.12
CA ILE A 124 -0.60 9.41 -8.63
C ILE A 124 -1.12 10.84 -8.36
N GLY A 125 -2.43 11.05 -8.40
CA GLY A 125 -3.03 12.33 -8.00
C GLY A 125 -2.79 12.73 -6.54
N GLU A 126 -2.56 11.76 -5.64
CA GLU A 126 -2.20 12.02 -4.23
C GLU A 126 -0.68 12.24 -4.04
N ALA A 127 0.15 11.80 -4.98
CA ALA A 127 1.61 11.86 -4.85
C ALA A 127 2.21 13.21 -5.31
N GLN A 128 1.52 13.96 -6.18
CA GLN A 128 1.99 15.28 -6.62
C GLN A 128 1.72 16.39 -5.59
N ASP A 129 0.70 16.22 -4.73
CA ASP A 129 0.39 17.17 -3.65
C ASP A 129 1.29 16.99 -2.40
N GLU A 130 2.01 15.86 -2.28
CA GLU A 130 2.91 15.59 -1.15
C GLU A 130 4.32 16.19 -1.32
N GLU A 131 4.71 16.63 -2.53
CA GLU A 131 6.04 17.19 -2.78
C GLU A 131 6.15 18.69 -2.43
N ASP A 132 5.02 19.39 -2.19
CA ASP A 132 4.96 20.85 -2.04
C ASP A 132 4.60 21.36 -0.62
N LEU A 133 4.51 20.49 0.39
CA LEU A 133 4.14 20.88 1.77
C LEU A 133 5.30 20.77 2.79
N THR A 134 6.54 21.01 2.37
CA THR A 134 7.70 20.96 3.27
C THR A 134 7.94 22.29 3.99
N GLU A 135 7.24 22.49 5.10
CA GLU A 135 7.83 23.11 6.30
C GLU A 135 8.02 22.05 7.40
N ASN A 136 8.43 20.85 7.00
CA ASN A 136 8.96 19.86 7.94
C ASN A 136 10.40 20.25 8.27
N GLN A 137 10.75 20.33 9.55
CA GLN A 137 12.16 20.30 9.97
C GLN A 137 12.71 18.91 9.69
N HIS A 138 13.00 18.67 8.42
CA HIS A 138 13.56 17.43 7.94
C HIS A 138 15.00 17.35 8.45
N PHE A 139 15.27 16.44 9.40
CA PHE A 139 16.64 16.13 9.73
C PHE A 139 17.21 15.29 8.58
N LYS A 140 17.91 15.97 7.66
CA LYS A 140 18.51 15.33 6.50
C LYS A 140 19.70 14.49 6.95
N MET A 141 19.53 13.17 6.95
CA MET A 141 20.63 12.23 7.15
C MET A 141 21.37 12.05 5.82
N GLU A 142 22.52 12.70 5.67
CA GLU A 142 23.37 12.51 4.50
C GLU A 142 24.00 11.11 4.49
N GLY A 143 24.04 10.48 3.32
CA GLY A 143 24.61 9.14 3.14
C GLY A 143 26.14 9.14 3.04
N ILE A 144 26.74 7.95 3.04
CA ILE A 144 28.20 7.76 2.89
C ILE A 144 28.75 8.39 1.60
N SER A 145 27.93 8.54 0.55
CA SER A 145 28.34 9.21 -0.68
C SER A 145 28.73 10.68 -0.46
N ALA A 146 28.04 11.40 0.44
CA ALA A 146 28.39 12.78 0.76
C ALA A 146 29.75 12.90 1.44
N LEU A 147 30.17 11.86 2.18
CA LEU A 147 31.51 11.82 2.77
C LEU A 147 32.61 11.71 1.71
N ARG A 148 32.32 11.07 0.56
CA ARG A 148 33.30 10.93 -0.53
C ARG A 148 33.65 12.27 -1.15
N ASP A 149 32.69 13.18 -1.21
CA ASP A 149 32.87 14.52 -1.77
C ASP A 149 33.51 15.49 -0.75
N LEU A 150 33.49 15.13 0.54
CA LEU A 150 34.00 15.95 1.63
C LEU A 150 35.45 15.61 2.05
N LEU A 151 35.88 14.37 1.85
CA LEU A 151 37.18 13.87 2.31
C LEU A 151 38.27 14.01 1.24
N GLU A 152 39.42 14.56 1.62
CA GLU A 152 40.60 14.69 0.78
C GLU A 152 41.72 13.70 1.19
N PRO A 153 42.67 13.39 0.27
CA PRO A 153 43.84 12.61 0.62
C PRO A 153 44.64 13.26 1.76
N ASN A 154 44.92 12.48 2.80
CA ASN A 154 45.61 12.85 4.06
C ASN A 154 44.75 13.49 5.15
N ASP A 155 43.43 13.48 5.03
CA ASP A 155 42.55 13.84 6.15
C ASP A 155 42.68 12.85 7.32
N LEU A 156 42.78 13.41 8.53
CA LEU A 156 42.76 12.63 9.77
C LEU A 156 41.31 12.49 10.25
N MET A 157 40.83 11.24 10.30
CA MET A 157 39.48 10.93 10.78
C MET A 157 39.50 10.39 12.20
N ALA A 158 38.51 10.82 13.01
CA ALA A 158 38.24 10.27 14.32
C ALA A 158 36.78 9.81 14.39
N LYS A 159 36.54 8.63 14.97
CA LYS A 159 35.19 8.10 15.21
C LYS A 159 34.79 8.37 16.66
N ILE A 160 33.67 9.06 16.83
CA ILE A 160 33.02 9.23 18.13
C ILE A 160 31.73 8.42 18.11
N ASP A 161 31.63 7.46 19.02
CA ASP A 161 30.41 6.69 19.22
C ASP A 161 29.71 7.18 20.48
N LEU A 162 28.44 7.57 20.35
CA LEU A 162 27.66 8.07 21.46
C LEU A 162 26.81 6.92 22.01
N LYS A 163 27.10 6.51 23.24
CA LYS A 163 26.32 5.49 23.94
C LYS A 163 25.07 6.11 24.55
N ASP A 164 23.95 5.37 24.51
CA ASP A 164 22.68 5.76 25.13
C ASP A 164 22.10 7.10 24.60
N THR A 165 22.38 7.46 23.34
CA THR A 165 21.95 8.72 22.69
C THR A 165 20.46 9.00 22.81
N TYR A 166 19.63 7.96 22.71
CA TYR A 166 18.18 8.12 22.82
C TYR A 166 17.72 8.56 24.22
N THR A 167 18.54 8.35 25.25
CA THR A 167 18.21 8.75 26.64
C THR A 167 18.52 10.20 26.94
N VAL A 168 19.45 10.82 26.20
CA VAL A 168 19.86 12.22 26.41
C VAL A 168 19.00 13.22 25.62
N VAL A 169 18.20 12.74 24.66
CA VAL A 169 17.26 13.59 23.91
C VAL A 169 16.00 13.79 24.75
N PRO A 170 15.68 15.03 25.18
CA PRO A 170 14.53 15.28 26.03
C PRO A 170 13.23 15.04 25.27
N ILE A 171 12.33 14.25 25.86
CA ILE A 171 10.98 14.04 25.32
C ILE A 171 10.08 15.19 25.75
N HIS A 172 9.47 15.85 24.75
CA HIS A 172 8.52 16.93 24.97
C HIS A 172 7.34 16.46 25.85
N PRO A 173 6.88 17.28 26.84
CA PRO A 173 5.86 16.87 27.80
C PRO A 173 4.57 16.32 27.17
N SER A 174 4.11 16.90 26.06
CA SER A 174 2.89 16.44 25.36
C SER A 174 3.01 15.03 24.76
N SER A 175 4.23 14.56 24.49
CA SER A 175 4.50 13.28 23.83
C SER A 175 4.75 12.14 24.82
N ARG A 176 5.02 12.44 26.10
CA ARG A 176 5.34 11.42 27.13
C ARG A 176 4.25 10.38 27.32
N LYS A 177 2.98 10.77 27.15
CA LYS A 177 1.82 9.87 27.26
C LYS A 177 1.87 8.69 26.28
N TYR A 178 2.59 8.82 25.17
CA TYR A 178 2.73 7.77 24.16
C TYR A 178 3.86 6.77 24.47
N LEU A 179 4.67 7.04 25.49
CA LEU A 179 5.85 6.23 25.86
C LEU A 179 5.69 5.54 27.23
N SER A 180 4.47 5.53 27.78
CA SER A 180 4.16 4.84 29.03
C SER A 180 3.91 3.36 28.81
N PHE A 181 4.37 2.51 29.72
CA PHE A 181 4.16 1.06 29.71
C PHE A 181 3.76 0.55 31.10
N GLU A 182 2.97 -0.51 31.14
CA GLU A 182 2.57 -1.19 32.37
C GLU A 182 3.72 -2.11 32.83
N HIS A 183 4.18 -1.92 34.06
CA HIS A 183 5.27 -2.71 34.64
C HIS A 183 4.71 -3.72 35.63
N HIS A 184 4.72 -5.00 35.26
CA HIS A 184 4.53 -6.10 36.18
C HIS A 184 5.91 -6.58 36.62
N GLY A 185 6.21 -6.41 37.91
CA GLY A 185 7.50 -6.76 38.50
C GLY A 185 7.82 -8.25 38.45
#